data_AF-I4ETZ0-F1
#
_entry.id   AF-I4ETZ0-F1
#
_cell.length_a   1.000
_cell.length_b   1.000
_cell.length_c   1.000
_cell.angle_alpha   90.00
_cell.angle_beta   90.00
_cell.angle_gamma   90.00
#
_symmetry.space_group_name_H-M   'P 1'
#
loop_
_entity.id
_entity.type
_entity.pdbx_description
1 polymer ?
#
loop_
_entity_poly.entity_id
_entity_poly.type
_entity_poly.pdbx_seq_one_letter_code
_entity_poly.pdbx_strand_id
1 'polypeptide(L)'
;MADLEALRRFGLVLEMAEAAGDGDWRAWTTVFAGLDQDTRADVVRHASLVIAMLCEREAERRGITRDQFMAQFRAEAMQGWADDDLD
;
A
#
# COMPACT_ATOMS: atom_id res chain seq x y z
N MET A 1 -20.36 -4.15 15.68
CA MET A 1 -20.26 -5.28 14.73
C MET A 1 -19.37 -4.94 13.53
N ALA A 2 -19.54 -3.76 12.91
CA ALA A 2 -18.71 -3.30 11.78
C ALA A 2 -17.18 -3.24 12.05
N ASP A 3 -16.77 -2.95 13.29
CA ASP A 3 -15.35 -2.78 13.65
C ASP A 3 -14.55 -4.10 13.62
N LEU A 4 -15.14 -5.19 14.11
CA LEU A 4 -14.50 -6.52 14.09
C LEU A 4 -14.38 -7.10 12.68
N GLU A 5 -15.35 -6.81 11.82
CA GLU A 5 -15.31 -7.26 10.42
C GLU A 5 -14.28 -6.46 9.62
N ALA A 6 -14.13 -5.16 9.87
CA ALA A 6 -13.06 -4.34 9.31
C ALA A 6 -11.67 -4.81 9.77
N LEU A 7 -11.50 -5.11 11.06
CA LEU A 7 -10.25 -5.66 11.61
C LEU A 7 -9.91 -7.04 11.01
N ARG A 8 -10.91 -7.88 10.76
CA ARG A 8 -10.71 -9.19 10.11
C ARG A 8 -10.29 -9.04 8.64
N ARG A 9 -10.87 -8.09 7.91
CA ARG A 9 -10.48 -7.76 6.52
C ARG A 9 -9.09 -7.12 6.46
N PHE A 10 -8.70 -6.38 7.49
CA PHE A 10 -7.34 -5.88 7.63
C PHE A 10 -6.33 -7.01 7.84
N GLY A 11 -6.66 -8.02 8.65
CA GLY A 11 -5.85 -9.23 8.82
C GLY A 11 -5.56 -9.95 7.50
N LEU A 12 -6.52 -9.96 6.57
CA LEU A 12 -6.34 -10.53 5.24
C LEU A 12 -5.19 -9.89 4.45
N VAL A 13 -5.00 -8.57 4.56
CA VAL A 13 -3.92 -7.86 3.86
C VAL A 13 -2.55 -8.29 4.38
N LEU A 14 -2.44 -8.51 5.69
CA LEU A 14 -1.21 -8.97 6.34
C LEU A 14 -0.92 -10.44 5.98
N GLU A 15 -1.92 -11.31 6.02
CA GLU A 15 -1.79 -12.72 5.61
C GLU A 15 -1.39 -12.84 4.13
N MET A 16 -1.91 -11.97 3.26
CA MET A 16 -1.50 -11.91 1.86
C MET A 16 -0.06 -11.45 1.67
N ALA A 17 0.38 -10.43 2.43
CA ALA A 17 1.77 -9.97 2.37
C ALA A 17 2.73 -11.07 2.83
N GLU A 18 2.39 -11.79 3.90
CA GLU A 18 3.15 -12.94 4.40
C GLU A 18 3.18 -14.10 3.38
N ALA A 19 2.04 -14.42 2.76
CA ALA A 19 1.95 -15.48 1.75
C ALA A 19 2.70 -15.15 0.45
N ALA A 20 2.76 -13.88 0.07
CA ALA A 20 3.53 -13.42 -1.09
C ALA A 20 5.04 -13.43 -0.82
N GLY A 21 5.46 -13.22 0.44
CA GLY A 21 6.83 -12.96 0.80
C GLY A 21 7.19 -11.48 0.64
N ASP A 22 7.97 -10.96 1.59
CA ASP A 22 8.32 -9.54 1.66
C ASP A 22 8.98 -9.06 0.35
N GLY A 23 8.29 -8.17 -0.36
CA GLY A 23 8.81 -7.55 -1.59
C GLY A 23 8.67 -8.38 -2.87
N ASP A 24 8.08 -9.59 -2.85
CA ASP A 24 7.83 -10.35 -4.09
C ASP A 24 6.55 -9.87 -4.78
N TRP A 25 6.72 -8.91 -5.70
CA TRP A 25 5.62 -8.36 -6.50
C TRP A 25 4.89 -9.40 -7.35
N ARG A 26 5.61 -10.42 -7.84
CA ARG A 26 5.02 -11.45 -8.70
C ARG A 26 4.15 -12.41 -7.88
N ALA A 27 4.62 -12.81 -6.71
CA ALA A 27 3.82 -13.59 -5.78
C ALA A 27 2.60 -12.79 -5.31
N TRP A 28 2.78 -11.50 -5.00
CA TRP A 28 1.70 -10.62 -4.58
C TRP A 28 0.59 -10.52 -5.62
N THR A 29 0.94 -10.24 -6.88
CA THR A 29 -0.04 -10.15 -7.98
C THR A 29 -0.75 -11.47 -8.25
N THR A 30 -0.06 -12.60 -8.03
CA THR A 30 -0.64 -13.95 -8.15
C THR A 30 -1.69 -14.22 -7.07
N VAL A 31 -1.38 -13.94 -5.80
CA VAL A 31 -2.34 -14.10 -4.69
C VAL A 31 -3.53 -13.14 -4.86
N PHE A 32 -3.26 -11.88 -5.21
CA PHE A 32 -4.31 -10.88 -5.46
C PHE A 32 -5.26 -11.28 -6.59
N ALA A 33 -4.75 -11.90 -7.67
CA ALA A 33 -5.57 -12.39 -8.77
C ALA A 33 -6.49 -13.57 -8.40
N GLY A 34 -6.14 -14.33 -7.36
CA GLY A 34 -6.94 -15.45 -6.86
C GLY A 34 -8.14 -15.06 -6.00
N LEU A 35 -8.26 -13.78 -5.63
CA LEU A 35 -9.35 -13.25 -4.81
C LEU A 35 -10.59 -12.91 -5.64
N ASP A 36 -11.76 -13.02 -5.01
CA ASP A 36 -12.99 -12.49 -5.59
C ASP A 36 -12.98 -10.95 -5.68
N GLN A 37 -13.93 -10.39 -6.42
CA GLN A 37 -13.99 -8.95 -6.70
C GLN A 37 -14.16 -8.09 -5.44
N ASP A 38 -15.01 -8.51 -4.51
CA ASP A 38 -15.31 -7.74 -3.30
C ASP A 38 -14.10 -7.77 -2.36
N THR A 39 -13.47 -8.93 -2.22
CA THR A 39 -12.26 -9.11 -1.43
C THR A 39 -11.09 -8.29 -1.99
N ARG A 40 -10.91 -8.24 -3.32
CA ARG A 40 -9.90 -7.35 -3.94
C ARG A 40 -10.16 -5.88 -3.66
N ALA A 41 -11.41 -5.44 -3.76
CA ALA A 41 -11.79 -4.06 -3.48
C ALA A 41 -11.50 -3.71 -2.02
N ASP A 42 -11.76 -4.64 -1.09
CA ASP A 42 -11.42 -4.48 0.31
C ASP A 42 -9.91 -4.39 0.52
N VAL A 43 -9.10 -5.27 -0.07
CA VAL A 43 -7.63 -5.21 0.05
C VAL A 43 -7.09 -3.86 -0.44
N VAL A 44 -7.53 -3.39 -1.61
CA VAL A 44 -7.12 -2.08 -2.16
C VAL A 44 -7.51 -0.94 -1.24
N ARG A 45 -8.74 -0.95 -0.72
CA ARG A 45 -9.25 0.08 0.19
C ARG A 45 -8.43 0.14 1.49
N HIS A 46 -8.18 -1.00 2.12
CA HIS A 46 -7.44 -1.06 3.38
C HIS A 46 -5.96 -0.70 3.18
N ALA A 47 -5.31 -1.20 2.12
CA ALA A 47 -3.94 -0.83 1.78
C ALA A 47 -3.81 0.69 1.55
N SER A 48 -4.78 1.30 0.85
CA SER A 48 -4.79 2.75 0.61
C SER A 48 -4.92 3.56 1.90
N LEU A 49 -5.71 3.09 2.87
CA LEU A 49 -5.83 3.72 4.19
C LEU A 49 -4.51 3.62 4.98
N VAL A 50 -3.87 2.45 4.99
CA VAL A 50 -2.56 2.28 5.66
C VAL A 50 -1.53 3.21 5.05
N ILE A 51 -1.44 3.24 3.72
CA ILE A 51 -0.51 4.14 3.01
C ILE A 51 -0.79 5.59 3.40
N ALA A 52 -2.06 6.04 3.40
CA ALA A 52 -2.42 7.39 3.79
C ALA A 52 -1.97 7.72 5.23
N MET A 53 -2.21 6.82 6.18
CA MET A 53 -1.77 6.99 7.58
C MET A 53 -0.25 7.03 7.72
N LEU A 54 0.48 6.21 6.95
CA LEU A 54 1.94 6.23 6.93
C LEU A 54 2.47 7.54 6.34
N CYS A 55 1.87 8.04 5.25
CA CYS A 55 2.20 9.33 4.65
C CYS A 55 1.96 10.49 5.63
N GLU A 56 0.85 10.47 6.37
CA GLU A 56 0.54 11.50 7.38
C GLU A 56 1.57 11.50 8.50
N ARG A 57 1.86 10.33 9.06
CA ARG A 57 2.88 10.18 10.11
C ARG A 57 4.27 10.63 9.65
N GLU A 58 4.63 10.34 8.41
CA GLU A 58 5.93 10.72 7.85
C GLU A 58 6.00 12.23 7.57
N ALA A 59 4.91 12.84 7.11
CA ALA A 59 4.81 14.29 6.95
C ALA A 59 4.97 15.01 8.31
N GLU A 60 4.29 14.52 9.35
CA GLU A 60 4.43 15.01 10.73
C GLU A 60 5.87 14.91 11.22
N ARG A 61 6.53 13.75 11.02
CA ARG A 61 7.93 13.53 11.39
C ARG A 61 8.88 14.52 10.72
N ARG A 62 8.58 14.94 9.49
CA ARG A 62 9.35 15.90 8.70
C ARG A 62 8.96 17.36 8.95
N GLY A 63 7.90 17.62 9.71
CA GLY A 63 7.39 18.97 9.96
C GLY A 63 6.79 19.64 8.72
N ILE A 64 6.25 18.86 7.78
CA ILE A 64 5.62 19.34 6.54
C ILE A 64 4.17 18.89 6.46
N THR A 65 3.40 19.45 5.52
CA THR A 65 2.03 18.97 5.28
C THR A 65 2.06 17.64 4.50
N ARG A 66 0.99 16.84 4.65
CA ARG A 66 0.80 15.62 3.86
C ARG A 66 0.89 15.89 2.35
N ASP A 67 0.32 16.99 1.87
CA ASP A 67 0.36 17.35 0.44
C ASP A 67 1.78 17.63 -0.03
N GLN A 68 2.59 18.32 0.79
CA GLN A 68 4.01 18.55 0.50
C GLN A 68 4.78 17.22 0.47
N PHE A 69 4.54 16.33 1.43
CA PHE A 69 5.13 15.00 1.45
C PHE A 69 4.76 14.19 0.20
N MET A 70 3.49 14.15 -0.17
CA MET A 70 3.03 13.42 -1.36
C MET A 70 3.61 13.98 -2.66
N ALA A 71 3.76 15.30 -2.76
CA ALA A 71 4.41 15.94 -3.90
C ALA A 71 5.89 15.54 -4.01
N GLN A 72 6.63 15.53 -2.89
CA GLN A 72 8.02 15.07 -2.83
C GLN A 72 8.14 13.58 -3.19
N PHE A 73 7.35 12.73 -2.54
CA PHE A 73 7.37 11.29 -2.79
C PHE A 73 7.08 10.93 -4.26
N ARG A 74 6.12 11.62 -4.91
CA ARG A 74 5.85 11.41 -6.34
C ARG A 74 7.02 11.85 -7.21
N ALA A 75 7.67 12.96 -6.88
CA ALA A 75 8.84 13.42 -7.62
C ALA A 75 10.00 12.41 -7.52
N GLU A 76 10.26 11.89 -6.32
CA GLU A 76 11.30 10.88 -6.06
C GLU A 76 10.98 9.53 -6.75
N ALA A 77 9.74 9.06 -6.66
CA ALA A 77 9.32 7.80 -7.29
C ALA A 77 9.41 7.86 -8.83
N MET A 78 9.04 9.00 -9.43
CA MET A 78 9.16 9.21 -10.89
C MET A 78 10.61 9.38 -11.35
N GLN A 79 11.51 9.87 -10.50
CA GLN A 79 12.94 9.89 -10.79
C GLN A 79 13.51 8.47 -10.80
N GLY A 80 13.20 7.66 -9.78
CA GLY A 80 13.65 6.26 -9.73
C GLY A 80 13.17 5.43 -10.93
N TRP A 81 11.94 5.65 -11.40
CA TRP A 81 11.43 5.00 -12.62
C TRP A 81 12.15 5.43 -13.90
N ALA A 82 12.55 6.71 -14.01
CA ALA A 82 13.26 7.20 -15.18
C ALA A 82 14.70 6.68 -15.25
N ASP A 83 15.31 6.41 -14.10
CA ASP A 83 16.66 5.84 -14.01
C ASP A 83 16.67 4.33 -14.28
N ASP A 84 15.61 3.59 -13.89
CA ASP A 84 15.45 2.15 -14.16
C ASP A 84 15.16 1.83 -15.65
N ASP A 85 14.70 2.80 -16.45
CA ASP A 85 14.43 2.65 -17.90
C ASP A 85 15.70 2.89 -18.78
N LEU A 86 16.84 3.22 -18.17
CA LEU A 86 18.10 3.53 -18.86
C LEU A 86 19.19 2.44 -18.73
N ASP A 87 18.91 1.36 -17.99
CA ASP A 87 19.75 0.15 -17.85
C ASP A 87 19.11 -1.09 -18.55
#